data_AF-A0A292QJW3-F1
#
_entry.id   AF-A0A292QJW3-F1
#
_cell.length_a   1.000
_cell.length_b   1.000
_cell.length_c   1.000
_cell.angle_alpha   90.00
_cell.angle_beta   90.00
_cell.angle_gamma   90.00
#
_symmetry.space_group_name_H-M   'P 1'
#
loop_
_entity.id
_entity.type
_entity.pdbx_description
1 polymer ?
#
loop_
_entity_poly.entity_id
_entity_poly.type
_entity_poly.pdbx_seq_one_letter_code
_entity_poly.pdbx_strand_id
1 'polypeptide(L)' 'MKYLEESNKNLISLRTSLIAVVALLTGGLVGVSLANMSLVYKSFLLIFGIYFEILFITNIMRINEKINKNIGVIKNECK' A
#
# COMPACT_ATOMS: atom_id res chain seq x y z
N MET A 1 11.33 -6.19 23.97
CA MET A 1 11.76 -6.78 22.68
C MET A 1 10.66 -7.55 21.96
N LYS A 2 10.07 -8.64 22.52
CA LYS A 2 9.03 -9.44 21.83
C LYS A 2 7.87 -8.63 21.22
N TYR A 3 7.37 -7.62 21.93
CA TYR A 3 6.30 -6.74 21.44
C TYR A 3 6.68 -5.93 20.19
N LEU A 4 7.93 -5.45 20.09
CA LEU A 4 8.39 -4.69 18.92
C LEU A 4 8.63 -5.60 17.71
N GLU A 5 9.11 -6.82 17.93
CA GLU A 5 9.22 -7.83 16.86
C GLU A 5 7.85 -8.25 16.32
N GLU A 6 6.88 -8.48 17.21
CA GLU A 6 5.52 -8.87 16.84
C GLU A 6 4.78 -7.72 16.14
N SER A 7 4.97 -6.48 16.62
CA SER A 7 4.49 -5.28 15.93
C SER A 7 5.10 -5.15 14.53
N ASN A 8 6.41 -5.40 14.35
CA ASN A 8 7.05 -5.37 13.04
C ASN A 8 6.55 -6.49 12.12
N LYS A 9 6.33 -7.71 12.61
CA LYS A 9 5.73 -8.79 11.81
C LYS A 9 4.34 -8.40 11.31
N ASN A 10 3.52 -7.80 12.17
CA ASN A 10 2.20 -7.30 11.78
C ASN A 10 2.28 -6.16 10.75
N LEU A 11 3.21 -5.23 10.91
CA LEU A 11 3.43 -4.14 9.95
C LEU A 11 3.91 -4.66 8.58
N ILE A 12 4.78 -5.68 8.57
CA ILE A 12 5.23 -6.33 7.33
C ILE A 12 4.06 -7.03 6.65
N SER A 13 3.24 -7.77 7.42
CA SER A 13 2.02 -8.41 6.92
C SER A 13 1.07 -7.37 6.30
N LEU A 14 0.82 -6.28 7.02
CA LEU A 14 -0.02 -5.17 6.56
C LEU A 14 0.52 -4.55 5.26
N ARG A 15 1.84 -4.32 5.15
CA ARG A 15 2.47 -3.82 3.93
C ARG A 15 2.22 -4.76 2.75
N THR A 16 2.41 -6.06 2.93
CA THR A 16 2.21 -7.06 1.88
C THR A 16 0.75 -7.12 1.44
N SER A 17 -0.19 -7.09 2.39
CA SER A 17 -1.62 -7.02 2.06
C SER A 17 -1.98 -5.75 1.28
N LEU A 18 -1.43 -4.59 1.67
CA LEU A 18 -1.65 -3.34 0.94
C LEU A 18 -1.06 -3.38 -0.47
N ILE A 19 0.12 -3.98 -0.67
CA ILE A 19 0.70 -4.18 -2.01
C ILE A 19 -0.22 -5.05 -2.88
N ALA A 20 -0.80 -6.12 -2.32
CA ALA A 20 -1.74 -6.97 -3.05
C ALA A 20 -3.00 -6.19 -3.47
N VAL A 21 -3.52 -5.33 -2.58
CA VAL A 21 -4.65 -4.43 -2.90
C VAL A 21 -4.29 -3.46 -4.01
N VAL A 22 -3.09 -2.86 -3.98
CA VAL A 22 -2.61 -1.98 -5.06
C VAL A 22 -2.58 -2.74 -6.39
N ALA A 23 -2.00 -3.94 -6.44
CA ALA A 23 -1.95 -4.74 -7.67
C ALA A 23 -3.35 -5.06 -8.23
N LEU A 24 -4.32 -5.35 -7.35
CA LEU A 24 -5.72 -5.55 -7.71
C LEU A 24 -6.35 -4.29 -8.29
N LEU A 25 -6.12 -3.12 -7.68
CA LEU A 25 -6.60 -1.84 -8.17
C LEU A 25 -5.98 -1.47 -9.51
N THR A 26 -4.68 -1.71 -9.70
CA THR A 26 -4.00 -1.50 -11.00
C THR A 26 -4.62 -2.37 -12.08
N GLY A 27 -4.87 -3.66 -11.78
CA GLY A 27 -5.56 -4.56 -12.70
C GLY A 27 -6.98 -4.08 -13.05
N GLY A 28 -7.72 -3.59 -12.05
CA GLY A 28 -9.04 -2.99 -12.25
C GLY A 28 -8.99 -1.73 -13.13
N LEU A 29 -8.02 -0.84 -12.91
CA LEU A 29 -7.78 0.37 -13.70
C LEU A 29 -7.48 0.03 -15.17
N VAL A 30 -6.61 -0.95 -15.42
CA VAL A 30 -6.32 -1.43 -16.78
C VAL A 30 -7.57 -2.02 -17.42
N GLY A 31 -8.37 -2.80 -16.66
CA GLY A 31 -9.65 -3.33 -17.11
C GLY A 31 -10.64 -2.23 -17.52
N VAL A 32 -10.80 -1.19 -16.69
CA VAL A 32 -11.60 0.00 -17.01
C VAL A 32 -11.06 0.71 -18.25
N SER A 33 -9.73 0.79 -18.41
CA SER A 33 -9.08 1.38 -19.57
C SER A 33 -9.32 0.60 -20.88
N LEU A 34 -9.56 -0.71 -20.82
CA LEU A 34 -9.86 -1.53 -21.99
C LEU A 34 -11.36 -1.74 -22.23
N ALA A 35 -12.19 -1.45 -21.23
CA ALA A 35 -13.62 -1.63 -21.31
C ALA A 35 -14.25 -0.68 -22.34
N ASN A 36 -15.24 -1.22 -23.07
CA ASN A 36 -16.00 -0.49 -24.06
C ASN A 36 -17.16 0.26 -23.37
N MET A 37 -16.82 1.40 -22.75
CA MET A 37 -17.75 2.27 -22.02
C MET A 37 -17.66 3.71 -22.53
N SER A 38 -18.65 4.54 -22.20
CA SER A 38 -18.60 5.97 -22.48
C SER A 38 -17.35 6.63 -21.88
N LEU A 39 -16.72 7.52 -22.65
CA LEU A 39 -15.49 8.21 -22.29
C LEU A 39 -15.61 8.99 -20.95
N VAL A 40 -16.79 9.55 -20.68
CA VAL A 40 -17.06 10.33 -19.46
C VAL A 40 -17.08 9.41 -18.23
N TYR A 41 -17.75 8.26 -18.31
CA TYR A 41 -17.78 7.28 -17.22
C TYR A 41 -16.41 6.65 -16.99
N LYS A 42 -15.70 6.34 -18.07
CA LYS A 42 -14.35 5.78 -18.03
C LYS A 42 -13.36 6.72 -17.36
N SER A 43 -13.36 8.00 -17.76
CA SER A 43 -12.48 9.01 -17.15
C SER A 43 -12.80 9.25 -15.67
N PHE A 44 -14.08 9.29 -15.30
CA PHE A 44 -14.49 9.39 -13.88
C PHE A 44 -13.95 8.23 -13.03
N LEU A 45 -14.12 6.98 -13.51
CA LEU A 45 -13.62 5.79 -12.83
C LEU A 45 -12.08 5.75 -12.76
N LEU A 46 -11.39 6.15 -13.83
CA LEU A 46 -9.93 6.21 -13.85
C LEU A 46 -9.37 7.24 -12.85
N ILE A 47 -9.97 8.44 -12.77
CA ILE A 47 -9.56 9.47 -11.80
C ILE A 47 -9.72 8.94 -10.37
N PHE A 48 -10.86 8.31 -10.08
CA PHE A 48 -11.11 7.71 -8.76
C PHE A 48 -10.13 6.57 -8.46
N GLY A 49 -9.86 5.70 -9.43
CA GLY A 49 -8.93 4.59 -9.25
C GLY A 49 -7.50 5.07 -8.98
N ILE A 50 -7.02 6.07 -9.74
CA ILE A 50 -5.69 6.67 -9.54
C ILE A 50 -5.59 7.32 -8.17
N TYR A 51 -6.63 8.03 -7.73
CA TYR A 51 -6.67 8.61 -6.39
C TYR A 51 -6.47 7.55 -5.29
N PHE A 52 -7.18 6.42 -5.40
CA PHE A 52 -7.03 5.33 -4.44
C PHE A 52 -5.65 4.69 -4.53
N GLU A 53 -5.09 4.46 -5.72
CA GLU A 53 -3.71 3.95 -5.85
C GLU A 53 -2.70 4.82 -5.11
N ILE A 54 -2.73 6.14 -5.31
CA ILE A 54 -1.82 7.08 -4.63
C ILE A 54 -1.98 7.00 -3.10
N LEU A 55 -3.24 6.93 -2.63
CA LEU A 55 -3.54 6.81 -1.21
C LEU A 55 -2.98 5.51 -0.61
N PHE A 56 -3.14 4.38 -1.32
CA PHE A 56 -2.61 3.09 -0.86
C PHE A 56 -1.07 3.06 -0.89
N ILE A 57 -0.44 3.59 -1.94
CA ILE A 57 1.03 3.69 -2.05
C ILE A 57 1.59 4.55 -0.90
N THR A 58 0.96 5.68 -0.60
CA THR A 58 1.37 6.55 0.51
C THR A 58 1.30 5.82 1.86
N ASN A 59 0.26 5.01 2.08
CA ASN A 59 0.15 4.20 3.29
C ASN A 59 1.24 3.11 3.36
N ILE A 60 1.57 2.47 2.24
CA ILE A 60 2.68 1.50 2.15
C ILE A 60 4.00 2.17 2.53
N MET A 61 4.29 3.36 2.02
CA MET A 61 5.50 4.11 2.34
C MET A 61 5.59 4.45 3.84
N ARG A 62 4.49 4.96 4.43
CA ARG A 62 4.43 5.26 5.87
C ARG A 62 4.63 4.03 6.75
N ILE A 63 4.08 2.89 6.36
CA ILE A 63 4.30 1.62 7.08
C ILE A 63 5.76 1.20 6.96
N ASN A 64 6.35 1.34 5.79
CA ASN A 64 7.76 1.02 5.56
C ASN A 64 8.70 1.89 6.43
N GLU A 65 8.40 3.19 6.54
CA GLU A 65 9.13 4.09 7.46
C GLU A 65 8.98 3.68 8.93
N LYS A 66 7.77 3.30 9.38
CA LYS A 66 7.54 2.79 10.73
C LYS A 66 8.33 1.51 11.02
N ILE A 67 8.34 0.56 10.08
CA ILE A 67 9.13 -0.67 10.20
C ILE A 67 10.61 -0.33 10.33
N ASN A 68 11.12 0.55 9.46
CA ASN A 68 12.54 0.91 9.47
C ASN A 68 12.95 1.62 10.77
N LYS A 69 12.08 2.51 11.28
CA LYS A 69 12.27 3.17 12.58
C LYS A 69 12.30 2.15 13.72
N ASN A 70 11.35 1.22 13.77
CA ASN A 70 11.29 0.17 14.80
C ASN A 70 12.53 -0.75 14.76
N ILE A 71 13.01 -1.13 13.57
CA ILE A 71 14.25 -1.91 13.43
C ILE A 71 15.45 -1.10 13.94
N GLY A 72 15.51 0.20 13.65
CA GLY A 72 16.55 1.10 14.14
C GLY A 72 16.60 1.19 15.67
N VAL A 73 15.44 1.28 16.33
CA VAL A 73 15.34 1.26 17.81
C VAL A 73 15.84 -0.07 18.38
N ILE A 74 15.40 -1.21 17.83
CA ILE A 74 15.88 -2.54 18.26
C ILE A 74 17.41 -2.65 18.12
N LYS A 75 17.99 -2.13 17.04
CA LYS A 75 19.44 -2.15 16.80
C LYS A 75 20.23 -1.27 17.76
N ASN A 76 19.67 -0.13 18.18
CA ASN A 76 20.32 0.79 19.10
C ASN A 76 20.21 0.34 20.56
N GLU A 77 19.15 -0.38 20.94
CA GLU A 77 18.99 -0.94 22.29
C GLU A 77 19.78 -2.24 22.54
N CYS A 78 20.33 -2.85 21.49
CA CYS A 78 21.25 -4.00 21.58
C CYS A 78 22.74 -3.61 21.64
N LYS A 79 23.07 -2.31 21.65
CA LYS A 79 24.41 -1.77 21.89
C LYS A 79 24.56 -1.33 23.34
#